data_AF-A0A543G9T8-F1
#
_entry.id   AF-A0A543G9T8-F1
#
_cell.length_a   1.000
_cell.length_b   1.000
_cell.length_c   1.000
_cell.angle_alpha   90.00
_cell.angle_beta   90.00
_cell.angle_gamma   90.00
#
_symmetry.space_group_name_H-M   'P 1'
#
loop_
_entity.id
_entity.type
_entity.pdbx_description
1 polymer ?
#
loop_
_entity_poly.entity_id
_entity_poly.type
_entity_poly.pdbx_seq_one_letter_code
_entity_poly.pdbx_strand_id
1 'polypeptide(L)'
;MGKVVVQASMSLDGFIAYPSGGVGPLFDWYRNGDVAFQDNEPTRQYRISAASAEYLRSAWSNVGPGVVGRRLFDLTDGWGGTPPVGDAVLVVTHRVPTEWVESHPDAPFTFVTDGVESAVAKAQAVAGDKIVSLAAGDMAGQGLAAGLVDELRVDLVPVLLGTGVRYFGDFTGAERLLENPTVVQGDRVTHLHYRVRKGARP
;
A
#
# COMPACT_ATOMS: atom_id res chain seq x y z
N MET A 1 -13.29 -3.28 14.22
CA MET A 1 -12.59 -2.24 13.43
C MET A 1 -11.51 -2.93 12.62
N GLY A 2 -11.58 -2.77 11.30
CA GLY A 2 -10.60 -3.28 10.37
C GLY A 2 -9.17 -2.89 10.73
N LYS A 3 -8.24 -3.83 10.56
CA LYS A 3 -6.80 -3.59 10.73
C LYS A 3 -6.31 -2.61 9.67
N VAL A 4 -5.35 -1.76 10.02
CA VAL A 4 -4.64 -0.90 9.07
C VAL A 4 -3.32 -1.57 8.68
N VAL A 5 -3.17 -1.83 7.39
CA VAL A 5 -2.02 -2.57 6.85
C VAL A 5 -1.31 -1.71 5.81
N VAL A 6 0.01 -1.59 5.91
CA VAL A 6 0.85 -1.01 4.85
C VAL A 6 1.47 -2.14 4.05
N GLN A 7 1.32 -2.12 2.72
CA GLN A 7 2.02 -3.06 1.83
C GLN A 7 2.63 -2.35 0.62
N ALA A 8 3.89 -2.66 0.30
CA ALA A 8 4.51 -2.28 -0.96
C ALA A 8 5.72 -3.16 -1.31
N SER A 9 6.05 -3.22 -2.61
CA SER A 9 7.36 -3.72 -3.05
C SER A 9 8.45 -2.70 -2.75
N MET A 10 9.57 -3.19 -2.20
CA MET A 10 10.66 -2.37 -1.72
C MET A 10 11.99 -2.93 -2.19
N SER A 11 12.90 -2.06 -2.62
CA SER A 11 14.29 -2.41 -2.87
C SER A 11 15.00 -2.78 -1.56
N LEU A 12 16.12 -3.47 -1.67
CA LEU A 12 16.92 -3.87 -0.51
C LEU A 12 17.43 -2.67 0.31
N ASP A 13 17.65 -1.53 -0.35
CA ASP A 13 18.05 -0.26 0.25
C ASP A 13 16.87 0.65 0.65
N GLY A 14 15.63 0.15 0.63
CA GLY A 14 14.50 0.78 1.32
C GLY A 14 13.63 1.71 0.47
N PHE A 15 13.68 1.61 -0.86
CA PHE A 15 12.94 2.47 -1.79
C PHE A 15 11.78 1.72 -2.49
N ILE A 16 10.66 2.40 -2.67
CA ILE A 16 9.42 1.86 -3.27
C ILE A 16 9.14 2.38 -4.69
N ALA A 17 9.91 3.37 -5.13
CA ALA A 17 9.86 3.95 -6.47
C ALA A 17 11.10 4.80 -6.71
N TYR A 18 11.42 5.05 -7.98
CA TYR A 18 12.36 6.10 -8.39
C TYR A 18 11.88 7.50 -7.95
N PRO A 19 12.77 8.52 -7.93
CA PRO A 19 12.35 9.89 -7.66
C PRO A 19 11.24 10.40 -8.58
N SER A 20 11.16 9.91 -9.82
CA SER A 20 10.10 10.20 -10.79
C SER A 20 8.75 9.55 -10.47
N GLY A 21 8.69 8.59 -9.54
CA GLY A 21 7.51 7.80 -9.23
C GLY A 21 7.41 6.47 -9.99
N GLY A 22 8.29 6.21 -10.96
CA GLY A 22 8.34 4.92 -11.66
C GLY A 22 8.82 3.79 -10.73
N VAL A 23 8.24 2.60 -10.89
CA VAL A 23 8.54 1.43 -10.02
C VAL A 23 9.68 0.55 -10.58
N GLY A 24 9.87 0.54 -11.90
CA GLY A 24 10.95 -0.22 -12.56
C GLY A 24 11.01 -1.69 -12.10
N PRO A 25 12.21 -2.19 -11.73
CA PRO A 25 12.42 -3.61 -11.41
C PRO A 25 11.70 -4.08 -10.15
N LEU A 26 11.18 -3.16 -9.32
CA LEU A 26 10.40 -3.51 -8.13
C LEU A 26 9.16 -4.33 -8.47
N PHE A 27 8.64 -4.21 -9.69
CA PHE A 27 7.41 -4.87 -10.12
C PHE A 27 7.67 -6.04 -11.08
N ASP A 28 8.94 -6.36 -11.40
CA ASP A 28 9.27 -7.45 -12.32
C ASP A 28 8.80 -8.82 -11.79
N TRP A 29 8.74 -8.98 -10.46
CA TRP A 29 8.25 -10.22 -9.84
C TRP A 29 6.76 -10.47 -10.11
N TYR A 30 5.98 -9.47 -10.55
CA TYR A 30 4.61 -9.70 -11.02
C TYR A 30 4.54 -10.51 -12.34
N ARG A 31 5.68 -10.81 -12.96
CA ARG A 31 5.78 -11.48 -14.27
C ARG A 31 6.79 -12.64 -14.28
N ASN A 32 7.23 -13.11 -13.11
CA ASN A 32 8.33 -14.08 -13.01
C ASN A 32 7.89 -15.52 -12.69
N GLY A 33 6.60 -15.83 -12.77
CA GLY A 33 6.15 -17.20 -12.54
C GLY A 33 5.05 -17.64 -13.49
N ASP A 34 4.42 -18.75 -13.14
CA ASP A 34 3.44 -19.42 -13.99
C ASP A 34 2.01 -19.38 -13.47
N VAL A 35 1.80 -18.83 -12.28
CA VAL A 35 0.47 -18.73 -11.68
C VAL A 35 -0.15 -17.41 -12.08
N ALA A 36 -1.26 -17.48 -12.80
CA ALA A 36 -2.06 -16.30 -13.12
C ALA A 36 -2.62 -15.66 -11.84
N PHE A 37 -2.51 -14.34 -11.77
CA PHE A 37 -3.05 -13.51 -10.70
C PHE A 37 -3.64 -12.24 -11.30
N GLN A 38 -4.72 -11.74 -10.70
CA GLN A 38 -5.48 -10.61 -11.20
C GLN A 38 -5.85 -9.70 -10.03
N ASP A 39 -5.74 -8.39 -10.23
CA ASP A 39 -6.25 -7.38 -9.32
C ASP A 39 -7.67 -6.95 -9.77
N ASN A 40 -8.18 -5.80 -9.34
CA ASN A 40 -9.50 -5.36 -9.78
C ASN A 40 -9.54 -4.92 -11.26
N GLU A 41 -8.39 -4.71 -11.92
CA GLU A 41 -8.33 -4.27 -13.31
C GLU A 41 -8.47 -5.47 -14.26
N PRO A 42 -9.60 -5.61 -14.99
CA PRO A 42 -9.91 -6.84 -15.72
C PRO A 42 -8.90 -7.15 -16.83
N THR A 43 -8.29 -6.10 -17.40
CA THR A 43 -7.36 -6.21 -18.52
C THR A 43 -5.92 -6.50 -18.10
N ARG A 44 -5.61 -6.35 -16.81
CA ARG A 44 -4.25 -6.51 -16.28
C ARG A 44 -4.07 -7.92 -15.73
N GLN A 45 -3.12 -8.64 -16.31
CA GLN A 45 -2.78 -9.99 -15.88
C GLN A 45 -1.35 -10.03 -15.38
N TYR A 46 -1.17 -10.64 -14.21
CA TYR A 46 0.12 -10.95 -13.64
C TYR A 46 0.37 -12.45 -13.73
N ARG A 47 1.65 -12.82 -13.81
CA ARG A 47 2.08 -14.21 -13.68
C ARG A 47 3.21 -14.29 -12.67
N ILE A 48 2.91 -14.87 -11.53
CA ILE A 48 3.77 -14.85 -10.35
C ILE A 48 4.10 -16.26 -9.88
N SER A 49 5.10 -16.39 -9.01
CA SER A 49 5.43 -17.66 -8.38
C SER A 49 4.24 -18.21 -7.59
N ALA A 50 4.16 -19.53 -7.43
CA ALA A 50 3.07 -20.16 -6.68
C ALA A 50 3.01 -19.67 -5.22
N ALA A 51 4.16 -19.49 -4.58
CA ALA A 51 4.29 -18.96 -3.23
C ALA A 51 3.76 -17.52 -3.12
N SER A 52 4.12 -16.66 -4.08
CA SER A 52 3.61 -15.28 -4.14
C SER A 52 2.10 -15.25 -4.38
N ALA A 53 1.57 -16.15 -5.22
CA ALA A 53 0.13 -16.22 -5.47
C ALA A 53 -0.66 -16.65 -4.23
N GLU A 54 -0.18 -17.66 -3.51
CA GLU A 54 -0.79 -18.09 -2.24
C GLU A 54 -0.79 -16.94 -1.22
N TYR A 55 0.36 -16.28 -1.06
CA TYR A 55 0.51 -15.13 -0.18
C TYR A 55 -0.44 -13.99 -0.55
N LEU A 56 -0.46 -13.54 -1.81
CA LEU A 56 -1.32 -12.41 -2.23
C LEU A 56 -2.80 -12.74 -2.12
N ARG A 57 -3.23 -13.95 -2.49
CA ARG A 57 -4.63 -14.38 -2.31
C ARG A 57 -5.04 -14.30 -0.84
N SER A 58 -4.19 -14.75 0.08
CA SER A 58 -4.45 -14.62 1.50
C SER A 58 -4.40 -13.17 1.99
N ALA A 59 -3.45 -12.38 1.48
CA ALA A 59 -3.22 -11.01 1.92
C ALA A 59 -4.34 -10.06 1.47
N TRP A 60 -4.92 -10.30 0.29
CA TRP A 60 -5.85 -9.40 -0.38
C TRP A 60 -7.32 -9.84 -0.31
N SER A 61 -7.61 -11.09 0.10
CA SER A 61 -8.98 -11.64 0.13
C SER A 61 -9.98 -10.86 0.97
N ASN A 62 -9.52 -10.09 1.95
CA ASN A 62 -10.36 -9.29 2.85
C ASN A 62 -9.94 -7.82 2.90
N VAL A 63 -9.31 -7.29 1.83
CA VAL A 63 -9.01 -5.86 1.73
C VAL A 63 -10.27 -5.09 1.37
N GLY A 64 -10.55 -4.05 2.16
CA GLY A 64 -11.60 -3.07 1.93
C GLY A 64 -10.98 -1.77 1.40
N PRO A 65 -11.27 -0.60 1.97
CA PRO A 65 -10.83 0.67 1.41
C PRO A 65 -9.32 0.88 1.52
N GLY A 66 -8.75 1.48 0.48
CA GLY A 66 -7.38 1.98 0.46
C GLY A 66 -7.29 3.44 0.88
N VAL A 67 -6.21 3.84 1.55
CA VAL A 67 -5.86 5.22 1.88
C VAL A 67 -4.55 5.56 1.18
N VAL A 68 -4.57 6.57 0.32
CA VAL A 68 -3.42 6.97 -0.51
C VAL A 68 -3.15 8.46 -0.39
N GLY A 69 -1.91 8.87 -0.63
CA GLY A 69 -1.55 10.28 -0.75
C GLY A 69 -1.82 10.82 -2.15
N ARG A 70 -1.99 12.14 -2.25
CA ARG A 70 -2.23 12.85 -3.52
C ARG A 70 -1.25 12.51 -4.64
N ARG A 71 0.04 12.37 -4.31
CA ARG A 71 1.08 12.05 -5.31
C ARG A 71 0.85 10.71 -6.01
N LEU A 72 0.46 9.67 -5.25
CA LEU A 72 0.20 8.34 -5.85
C LEU A 72 -1.06 8.38 -6.70
N PHE A 73 -2.10 9.09 -6.25
CA PHE A 73 -3.30 9.34 -7.02
C PHE A 73 -2.97 10.00 -8.37
N ASP A 74 -2.17 11.07 -8.39
CA ASP A 74 -1.80 11.76 -9.62
C ASP A 74 -0.97 10.88 -10.57
N LEU A 75 -0.02 10.10 -10.03
CA LEU A 75 0.82 9.20 -10.84
C LEU A 75 0.03 8.08 -11.53
N THR A 76 -1.13 7.74 -10.98
CA THR A 76 -1.98 6.63 -11.46
C THR A 76 -3.23 7.13 -12.15
N ASP A 77 -3.42 8.45 -12.25
CA ASP A 77 -4.66 9.09 -12.69
C ASP A 77 -5.91 8.53 -11.97
N GLY A 78 -5.78 8.28 -10.67
CA GLY A 78 -6.81 7.63 -9.86
C GLY A 78 -7.23 6.25 -10.38
N TRP A 79 -6.34 5.56 -11.10
CA TRP A 79 -6.60 4.28 -11.76
C TRP A 79 -7.86 4.30 -12.65
N GLY A 80 -8.16 5.44 -13.29
CA GLY A 80 -9.37 5.59 -14.11
C GLY A 80 -10.67 5.40 -13.32
N GLY A 81 -10.65 5.68 -12.01
CA GLY A 81 -11.80 5.55 -11.13
C GLY A 81 -12.04 4.15 -10.57
N THR A 82 -11.18 3.16 -10.88
CA THR A 82 -11.30 1.80 -10.36
C THR A 82 -10.22 1.55 -9.28
N PRO A 83 -10.59 1.31 -8.01
CA PRO A 83 -9.62 0.93 -6.99
C PRO A 83 -8.82 -0.30 -7.44
N PRO A 84 -7.48 -0.29 -7.39
CA PRO A 84 -6.68 -1.42 -7.86
C PRO A 84 -6.90 -2.67 -7.01
N VAL A 85 -7.21 -2.49 -5.72
CA VAL A 85 -7.56 -3.54 -4.75
C VAL A 85 -8.63 -2.97 -3.83
N GLY A 86 -9.53 -3.82 -3.33
CA GLY A 86 -10.57 -3.42 -2.39
C GLY A 86 -11.76 -2.74 -3.07
N ASP A 87 -12.56 -2.01 -2.29
CA ASP A 87 -13.85 -1.48 -2.72
C ASP A 87 -13.93 0.06 -2.80
N ALA A 88 -12.98 0.79 -2.22
CA ALA A 88 -12.94 2.25 -2.27
C ALA A 88 -11.53 2.81 -2.06
N VAL A 89 -11.32 4.09 -2.41
CA VAL A 89 -10.05 4.80 -2.17
C VAL A 89 -10.32 6.13 -1.47
N LEU A 90 -9.58 6.39 -0.40
CA LEU A 90 -9.55 7.68 0.28
C LEU A 90 -8.22 8.36 -0.05
N VAL A 91 -8.30 9.56 -0.63
CA VAL A 91 -7.15 10.32 -1.09
C VAL A 91 -6.88 11.47 -0.13
N VAL A 92 -5.75 11.42 0.58
CA VAL A 92 -5.29 12.53 1.43
C VAL A 92 -4.72 13.63 0.54
N THR A 93 -5.35 14.80 0.55
CA THR A 93 -4.96 15.94 -0.30
C THR A 93 -5.32 17.27 0.35
N HIS A 94 -4.53 18.31 0.10
CA HIS A 94 -4.89 19.68 0.51
C HIS A 94 -5.93 20.33 -0.43
N ARG A 95 -6.05 19.83 -1.67
CA ARG A 95 -6.94 20.35 -2.70
C ARG A 95 -7.62 19.22 -3.44
N VAL A 96 -8.95 19.28 -3.52
CA VAL A 96 -9.76 18.30 -4.25
C VAL A 96 -9.58 18.54 -5.75
N PRO A 97 -9.30 17.51 -6.57
CA PRO A 97 -9.24 17.63 -8.02
C PRO A 97 -10.65 17.64 -8.61
N THR A 98 -11.29 18.80 -8.67
CA THR A 98 -12.69 18.93 -9.11
C THR A 98 -12.93 18.40 -10.52
N GLU A 99 -12.03 18.68 -11.46
CA GLU A 99 -12.12 18.18 -12.85
C GLU A 99 -12.10 16.64 -12.93
N TRP A 100 -11.27 16.00 -12.09
CA TRP A 100 -11.23 14.54 -12.02
C TRP A 100 -12.51 13.96 -11.43
N VAL A 101 -13.04 14.60 -10.37
CA VAL A 101 -14.31 14.20 -9.74
C VAL A 101 -15.47 14.32 -10.73
N GLU A 102 -15.53 15.40 -11.51
CA GLU A 102 -16.56 15.63 -12.52
C GLU A 102 -16.48 14.60 -13.67
N SER A 103 -15.28 14.17 -14.05
CA SER A 103 -15.09 13.15 -15.09
C SER A 103 -15.30 11.72 -14.60
N HIS A 104 -15.29 11.47 -13.28
CA HIS A 104 -15.44 10.15 -12.67
C HIS A 104 -16.52 10.16 -11.55
N PRO A 105 -17.79 10.51 -11.85
CA PRO A 105 -18.82 10.71 -10.84
C PRO A 105 -19.17 9.44 -10.05
N ASP A 106 -18.97 8.26 -10.64
CA ASP A 106 -19.27 6.96 -10.03
C ASP A 106 -18.04 6.30 -9.37
N ALA A 107 -16.87 6.94 -9.43
CA ALA A 107 -15.67 6.39 -8.84
C ALA A 107 -15.80 6.40 -7.30
N PRO A 108 -15.51 5.28 -6.61
CA PRO A 108 -15.60 5.19 -5.15
C PRO A 108 -14.39 5.86 -4.47
N PHE A 109 -14.12 7.11 -4.83
CA PHE A 109 -12.99 7.92 -4.38
C PHE A 109 -13.48 9.04 -3.49
N THR A 110 -12.94 9.12 -2.27
CA THR A 110 -13.22 10.19 -1.31
C THR A 110 -11.97 11.01 -1.06
N PHE A 111 -12.04 12.32 -1.31
CA PHE A 111 -10.92 13.23 -1.05
C PHE A 111 -11.00 13.78 0.37
N VAL A 112 -9.94 13.58 1.16
CA VAL A 112 -9.86 13.94 2.57
C VAL A 112 -8.81 15.03 2.77
N THR A 113 -9.25 16.18 3.30
CA THR A 113 -8.41 17.38 3.50
C THR A 113 -7.80 17.50 4.89
N ASP A 114 -8.23 16.67 5.83
CA ASP A 114 -7.91 16.82 7.25
C ASP A 114 -6.80 15.85 7.70
N GLY A 115 -5.98 15.39 6.75
CA GLY A 115 -4.81 14.55 7.01
C GLY A 115 -5.08 13.04 7.13
N VAL A 116 -4.02 12.29 7.44
CA VAL A 116 -4.02 10.82 7.42
C VAL A 116 -4.92 10.20 8.49
N GLU A 117 -4.98 10.78 9.69
CA GLU A 117 -5.81 10.27 10.80
C GLU A 117 -7.30 10.28 10.43
N SER A 118 -7.77 11.40 9.87
CA SER A 118 -9.15 11.55 9.37
C SER A 118 -9.44 10.56 8.23
N ALA A 119 -8.50 10.38 7.30
CA ALA A 119 -8.68 9.43 6.20
C ALA A 119 -8.74 7.99 6.69
N VAL A 120 -7.84 7.56 7.57
CA VAL A 120 -7.86 6.20 8.15
C VAL A 120 -9.15 5.98 8.96
N ALA A 121 -9.58 6.94 9.77
CA ALA A 121 -10.83 6.82 10.53
C ALA A 121 -12.06 6.66 9.61
N LYS A 122 -12.15 7.47 8.55
CA LYS A 122 -13.22 7.35 7.53
C LYS A 122 -13.16 6.00 6.81
N ALA A 123 -11.96 5.54 6.45
CA ALA A 123 -11.76 4.23 5.83
C ALA A 123 -12.23 3.10 6.76
N GLN A 124 -11.84 3.13 8.04
CA GLN A 124 -12.24 2.12 9.01
C GLN A 124 -13.75 2.11 9.27
N ALA A 125 -14.41 3.27 9.21
CA ALA A 125 -15.86 3.36 9.36
C ALA A 125 -16.62 2.64 8.24
N VAL A 126 -16.11 2.68 7.00
CA VAL A 126 -16.75 2.00 5.86
C VAL A 126 -16.23 0.58 5.62
N ALA A 127 -15.04 0.24 6.13
CA ALA A 127 -14.43 -1.08 5.98
C ALA A 127 -15.16 -2.19 6.76
N GLY A 128 -15.84 -1.86 7.87
CA GLY A 128 -16.33 -2.85 8.82
C GLY A 128 -15.18 -3.68 9.42
N ASP A 129 -15.18 -4.98 9.13
CA ASP A 129 -14.13 -5.93 9.54
C ASP A 129 -13.06 -6.19 8.46
N LYS A 130 -13.18 -5.55 7.29
CA LYS A 130 -12.17 -5.63 6.22
C LYS A 130 -10.89 -4.89 6.59
N ILE A 131 -9.78 -5.26 5.97
CA ILE A 131 -8.49 -4.57 6.10
C ILE A 131 -8.57 -3.20 5.41
N VAL A 132 -8.09 -2.15 6.10
CA VAL A 132 -7.80 -0.86 5.48
C VAL A 132 -6.36 -0.87 4.97
N SER A 133 -6.15 -0.70 3.67
CA SER A 133 -4.81 -0.63 3.08
C SER A 133 -4.29 0.80 3.13
N LEU A 134 -3.17 1.06 3.78
CA LEU A 134 -2.51 2.37 3.80
C LEU A 134 -1.30 2.35 2.86
N ALA A 135 -1.20 3.33 1.97
CA ALA A 135 -0.06 3.42 1.07
C ALA A 135 1.27 3.54 1.83
N ALA A 136 2.34 3.01 1.23
CA ALA A 136 3.71 3.26 1.67
C ALA A 136 4.14 4.71 1.40
N GLY A 137 5.40 5.05 1.70
CA GLY A 137 5.92 6.41 1.60
C GLY A 137 5.52 7.26 2.81
N ASP A 138 5.25 8.54 2.56
CA ASP A 138 4.87 9.49 3.60
C ASP A 138 3.61 9.05 4.37
N MET A 139 2.68 8.35 3.70
CA MET A 139 1.47 7.82 4.34
C MET A 139 1.79 6.77 5.41
N ALA A 140 2.69 5.82 5.12
CA ALA A 140 3.14 4.85 6.11
C ALA A 140 3.91 5.51 7.26
N GLY A 141 4.77 6.49 6.96
CA GLY A 141 5.49 7.25 7.97
C GLY A 141 4.53 7.99 8.91
N GLN A 142 3.59 8.76 8.36
CA GLN A 142 2.60 9.49 9.15
C GLN A 142 1.68 8.55 9.94
N GLY A 143 1.22 7.45 9.32
CA GLY A 143 0.40 6.45 9.98
C GLY A 143 1.09 5.76 11.16
N LEU A 144 2.37 5.42 11.02
CA LEU A 144 3.17 4.87 12.12
C LEU A 144 3.42 5.89 13.23
N ALA A 145 3.69 7.15 12.88
CA ALA A 145 3.90 8.22 13.86
C ALA A 145 2.63 8.45 14.69
N ALA A 146 1.45 8.39 14.06
CA ALA A 146 0.14 8.49 14.70
C ALA A 146 -0.32 7.18 15.39
N GLY A 147 0.44 6.09 15.29
CA GLY A 147 0.09 4.80 15.92
C GLY A 147 -1.11 4.10 15.27
N LEU A 148 -1.41 4.40 14.01
CA LEU A 148 -2.56 3.88 13.26
C LEU A 148 -2.30 2.50 12.66
N VAL A 149 -1.05 2.15 12.38
CA VAL A 149 -0.68 0.95 11.61
C VAL A 149 -0.60 -0.29 12.50
N ASP A 150 -1.31 -1.34 12.11
CA ASP A 150 -1.32 -2.63 12.82
C ASP A 150 -0.31 -3.63 12.21
N GLU A 151 -0.16 -3.65 10.88
CA GLU A 151 0.72 -4.59 10.17
C GLU A 151 1.54 -3.90 9.07
N LEU A 152 2.77 -4.36 8.88
CA LEU A 152 3.67 -3.95 7.80
C LEU A 152 3.98 -5.16 6.93
N ARG A 153 3.75 -5.04 5.62
CA ARG A 153 4.00 -6.08 4.62
C ARG A 153 4.98 -5.57 3.58
N VAL A 154 6.21 -6.07 3.60
CA VAL A 154 7.29 -5.64 2.72
C VAL A 154 7.55 -6.74 1.69
N ASP A 155 7.27 -6.46 0.42
CA ASP A 155 7.65 -7.35 -0.67
C ASP A 155 9.09 -6.99 -1.08
N LEU A 156 10.09 -7.57 -0.40
CA LEU A 156 11.51 -7.21 -0.50
C LEU A 156 12.10 -7.78 -1.80
N VAL A 157 12.43 -6.88 -2.73
CA VAL A 157 12.99 -7.20 -4.05
C VAL A 157 14.52 -7.11 -3.99
N PRO A 158 15.27 -8.07 -4.54
CA PRO A 158 16.73 -8.11 -4.50
C PRO A 158 17.34 -7.14 -5.53
N VAL A 159 17.08 -5.85 -5.34
CA VAL A 159 17.59 -4.74 -6.15
C VAL A 159 17.99 -3.59 -5.25
N LEU A 160 18.99 -2.81 -5.67
CA LEU A 160 19.39 -1.55 -5.04
C LEU A 160 19.05 -0.42 -6.01
N LEU A 161 18.26 0.56 -5.57
CA LEU A 161 17.91 1.72 -6.41
C LEU A 161 18.84 2.92 -6.17
N GLY A 162 19.53 2.98 -5.03
CA GLY A 162 20.43 4.05 -4.60
C GLY A 162 19.72 5.34 -4.19
N THR A 163 18.59 5.67 -4.81
CA THR A 163 17.76 6.82 -4.49
C THR A 163 16.31 6.58 -4.92
N GLY A 164 15.37 7.25 -4.27
CA GLY A 164 13.95 7.08 -4.56
C GLY A 164 13.03 7.54 -3.45
N VAL A 165 11.77 7.15 -3.59
CA VAL A 165 10.76 7.31 -2.54
C VAL A 165 11.02 6.23 -1.48
N ARG A 166 11.27 6.63 -0.24
CA ARG A 166 11.51 5.69 0.88
C ARG A 166 10.23 5.00 1.31
N TYR A 167 10.30 3.76 1.79
CA TYR A 167 9.12 3.00 2.24
C TYR A 167 8.32 3.69 3.36
N PHE A 168 9.00 4.40 4.26
CA PHE A 168 8.38 5.14 5.36
C PHE A 168 8.42 6.66 5.14
N GLY A 169 8.70 7.13 3.92
CA GLY A 169 8.90 8.55 3.63
C GLY A 169 9.98 9.16 4.53
N ASP A 170 9.72 10.35 5.05
CA ASP A 170 10.54 11.05 6.05
C ASP A 170 10.09 10.78 7.50
N PHE A 171 9.78 9.51 7.83
CA PHE A 171 9.34 9.13 9.18
C PHE A 171 10.26 9.70 10.29
N THR A 172 9.66 10.47 11.19
CA THR A 172 10.32 11.14 12.34
C THR A 172 9.70 10.73 13.68
N GLY A 173 9.03 9.58 13.73
CA GLY A 173 8.38 9.08 14.95
C GLY A 173 9.35 8.45 15.95
N ALA A 174 8.85 8.17 17.16
CA ALA A 174 9.58 7.38 18.14
C ALA A 174 9.82 5.95 17.62
N GLU A 175 10.86 5.30 18.13
CA GLU A 175 11.16 3.89 17.82
C GLU A 175 9.92 3.01 18.05
N ARG A 176 9.74 2.03 17.14
CA ARG A 176 8.66 1.06 17.16
C ARG A 176 9.26 -0.32 17.00
N LEU A 177 9.03 -1.18 17.98
CA LEU A 177 9.36 -2.59 17.87
C LEU A 177 8.31 -3.31 17.03
N LEU A 178 8.77 -4.20 16.18
CA LEU A 178 7.93 -5.11 15.40
C LEU A 178 8.02 -6.51 16.02
N GLU A 179 6.96 -7.29 15.87
CA GLU A 179 7.02 -8.73 16.16
C GLU A 179 7.87 -9.47 15.12
N ASN A 180 8.20 -10.73 15.41
CA ASN A 180 8.88 -11.58 14.43
C ASN A 180 8.06 -11.70 13.14
N PRO A 181 8.71 -11.65 11.95
CA PRO A 181 7.98 -11.71 10.71
C PRO A 181 7.47 -13.11 10.41
N THR A 182 6.35 -13.17 9.71
CA THR A 182 6.09 -14.28 8.79
C THR A 182 6.88 -14.02 7.51
N VAL A 183 7.55 -15.05 6.99
CA VAL A 183 8.40 -14.95 5.79
C VAL A 183 7.88 -15.92 4.73
N VAL A 184 7.61 -15.40 3.53
CA VAL A 184 7.30 -16.22 2.35
C VAL A 184 8.33 -15.91 1.27
N GLN A 185 9.09 -16.93 0.89
CA GLN A 185 10.06 -16.82 -0.20
C GLN A 185 9.34 -16.99 -1.55
N GLY A 186 9.27 -15.93 -2.33
CA GLY A 186 8.89 -15.97 -3.74
C GLY A 186 10.12 -16.13 -4.64
N ASP A 187 9.89 -16.14 -5.95
CA ASP A 187 10.98 -15.93 -6.92
C ASP A 187 11.27 -14.43 -7.03
N ARG A 188 12.55 -14.01 -6.99
CA ARG A 188 12.99 -12.61 -7.01
C ARG A 188 12.22 -11.63 -6.08
N VAL A 189 11.59 -12.14 -5.02
CA VAL A 189 10.92 -11.35 -3.98
C VAL A 189 10.82 -12.16 -2.69
N THR A 190 11.00 -11.52 -1.54
CA THR A 190 10.74 -12.11 -0.22
C THR A 190 9.62 -11.32 0.45
N HIS A 191 8.48 -11.94 0.69
CA HIS A 191 7.35 -11.31 1.36
C HIS A 191 7.55 -11.39 2.88
N LEU A 192 7.71 -10.24 3.52
CA LEU A 192 7.88 -10.11 4.96
C LEU A 192 6.63 -9.49 5.55
N HIS A 193 6.03 -10.14 6.54
CA HIS A 193 4.86 -9.62 7.25
C HIS A 193 5.15 -9.48 8.74
N TYR A 194 5.13 -8.24 9.21
CA TYR A 194 5.33 -7.86 10.60
C TYR A 194 4.04 -7.35 11.23
N ARG A 195 3.81 -7.69 12.50
CA ARG A 195 2.83 -6.98 13.34
C ARG A 195 3.54 -5.87 14.10
N VAL A 196 2.90 -4.71 14.19
CA VAL A 196 3.41 -3.57 14.97
C VAL A 196 3.09 -3.79 16.44
N ARG A 197 4.08 -3.68 17.34
CA ARG A 197 3.83 -3.78 18.78
C ARG A 197 3.09 -2.56 19.29
N LYS A 198 1.97 -2.78 19.98
CA LYS A 198 1.25 -1.75 20.72
C LYS A 198 1.83 -1.64 22.13
N GLY A 199 2.32 -0.46 22.52
CA GLY A 199 2.49 -0.12 23.94
C GLY A 199 3.81 -0.47 24.63
N ALA A 200 4.94 -0.58 23.95
CA ALA A 200 6.24 -0.50 24.61
C ALA A 200 7.13 0.50 23.87
N ARG A 201 7.48 1.62 24.55
CA ARG A 201 8.74 2.30 24.23
C ARG A 201 9.87 1.32 24.57
N PRO A 202 11.00 1.39 23.86
CA PRO A 202 12.20 0.64 24.23
C PRO A 202 12.56 0.86 25.70
#